data_AF-A3ZU90-F1
#
_entry.id   AF-A3ZU90-F1
#
_cell.length_a   1.000
_cell.length_b   1.000
_cell.length_c   1.000
_cell.angle_alpha   90.00
_cell.angle_beta   90.00
_cell.angle_gamma   90.00
#
_symmetry.space_group_name_H-M   'P 1'
#
loop_
_entity.id
_entity.type
_entity.pdbx_description
1 polymer ?
#
loop_
_entity_poly.entity_id
_entity_poly.type
_entity_poly.pdbx_seq_one_letter_code
_entity_poly.pdbx_strand_id
1 'polypeptide(L)'
;MIDWLLLAQRPIERPYVGIGLGLGMICIFSFVVLLSALWIWALVDAIRNPRLSDNQRIIWVVVILVTHILGAIIYLAAGRQGDRGRGM
;
A
#
# COMPACT_ATOMS: atom_id res chain seq x y z
N MET A 1 38.27 -13.20 35.13
CA MET A 1 37.00 -12.92 35.87
C MET A 1 36.42 -11.53 35.55
N ILE A 2 37.20 -10.60 34.97
CA ILE A 2 36.75 -9.25 34.59
C ILE A 2 36.30 -9.16 33.11
N ASP A 3 36.67 -10.13 32.28
CA ASP A 3 36.39 -10.11 30.83
C ASP A 3 34.90 -10.27 30.49
N TRP A 4 34.12 -10.89 31.38
CA TRP A 4 32.66 -11.03 31.24
C TRP A 4 31.91 -9.70 31.36
N LEU A 5 32.42 -8.75 32.16
CA LEU A 5 31.82 -7.41 32.32
C LEU A 5 32.00 -6.57 31.05
N LEU A 6 33.10 -6.76 30.33
CA LEU A 6 33.38 -6.09 29.06
C LEU A 6 32.51 -6.61 27.91
N LEU A 7 32.05 -7.87 27.97
CA LEU A 7 31.11 -8.44 26.99
C LEU A 7 29.66 -7.99 27.25
N ALA A 8 29.29 -7.78 28.51
CA ALA A 8 27.96 -7.30 28.90
C ALA A 8 27.72 -5.81 28.60
N GLN A 9 28.78 -4.99 28.58
CA GLN A 9 28.70 -3.56 28.24
C GLN A 9 28.73 -3.27 26.73
N ARG A 10 28.90 -4.28 25.87
CA ARG A 10 28.85 -4.04 24.42
C ARG A 10 27.43 -3.66 24.04
N PRO A 11 27.18 -2.46 23.48
CA PRO A 11 25.86 -2.16 22.94
C PRO A 11 25.54 -3.23 21.91
N ILE A 12 24.41 -3.93 22.08
CA ILE A 12 23.93 -4.88 21.08
C ILE A 12 23.41 -4.03 19.93
N GLU A 13 24.32 -3.63 19.05
CA GLU A 13 24.03 -2.88 17.84
C GLU A 13 23.24 -3.86 16.97
N ARG A 14 21.91 -3.71 16.89
CA ARG A 14 21.01 -4.60 16.14
C ARG A 14 20.91 -4.05 14.71
N PRO A 15 21.90 -4.29 13.82
CA PRO A 15 21.99 -3.57 12.55
C PRO A 15 20.87 -4.04 11.61
N TYR A 16 20.40 -5.28 11.82
CA TYR A 16 19.36 -5.96 11.07
C TYR A 16 17.99 -5.29 11.20
N VAL A 17 17.71 -4.58 12.31
CA VAL A 17 16.43 -3.89 12.50
C VAL A 17 16.34 -2.68 11.58
N GLY A 18 17.41 -1.88 11.48
CA GLY A 18 17.45 -0.73 10.58
C GLY A 18 17.40 -1.12 9.10
N ILE A 19 18.14 -2.17 8.73
CA ILE A 19 18.17 -2.69 7.35
C ILE A 19 16.80 -3.26 6.95
N GLY A 20 16.15 -4.02 7.84
CA GLY A 20 14.82 -4.60 7.57
C GLY A 20 13.74 -3.53 7.38
N LEU A 21 13.76 -2.48 8.22
CA LEU A 21 12.83 -1.35 8.09
C LEU A 21 13.06 -0.56 6.79
N GLY A 22 14.31 -0.27 6.44
CA GLY A 22 14.66 0.46 5.22
C GLY A 22 14.24 -0.28 3.94
N LEU A 23 14.56 -1.58 3.85
CA LEU A 23 14.15 -2.43 2.72
C LEU A 23 12.62 -2.55 2.62
N GLY A 24 11.94 -2.72 3.76
CA GLY A 24 10.48 -2.77 3.80
C GLY A 24 9.83 -1.49 3.24
N MET A 25 10.35 -0.33 3.61
CA MET A 25 9.85 0.95 3.11
C MET A 25 10.08 1.14 1.61
N ILE A 26 11.25 0.76 1.10
CA ILE A 26 11.55 0.84 -0.35
C ILE A 26 10.62 -0.09 -1.14
N CYS A 27 10.37 -1.30 -0.66
CA CYS A 27 9.46 -2.24 -1.30
C CYS A 27 8.03 -1.70 -1.35
N ILE A 28 7.52 -1.18 -0.22
CA ILE A 28 6.17 -0.60 -0.15
C ILE A 28 6.06 0.61 -1.08
N PHE A 29 7.03 1.51 -1.04
CA PHE A 29 7.05 2.70 -1.89
C PHE A 29 7.06 2.32 -3.39
N SER A 30 7.93 1.39 -3.78
CA SER A 30 8.01 0.90 -5.16
C SER A 30 6.69 0.26 -5.62
N PHE A 31 6.03 -0.49 -4.74
CA PHE A 31 4.74 -1.10 -5.02
C PHE A 31 3.64 -0.06 -5.23
N VAL A 32 3.57 0.97 -4.37
CA VAL A 32 2.62 2.08 -4.51
C VAL A 32 2.84 2.82 -5.82
N VAL A 33 4.09 3.14 -6.17
CA VAL A 33 4.43 3.82 -7.42
C VAL A 33 4.02 2.97 -8.64
N LEU A 34 4.29 1.67 -8.62
CA LEU A 34 3.91 0.77 -9.71
C LEU A 34 2.38 0.69 -9.89
N LEU A 35 1.64 0.61 -8.79
CA LEU A 35 0.17 0.64 -8.80
C LEU A 35 -0.37 1.95 -9.37
N SER A 36 0.18 3.09 -8.95
CA SER A 36 -0.20 4.40 -9.49
C SER A 36 0.14 4.52 -10.98
N ALA A 37 1.28 4.01 -11.42
CA ALA A 37 1.65 4.00 -12.83
C ALA A 37 0.69 3.13 -13.67
N LEU A 38 0.34 1.94 -13.17
CA LEU A 38 -0.66 1.06 -13.80
C LEU A 38 -2.04 1.74 -13.89
N TRP A 39 -2.44 2.47 -12.85
CA TRP A 39 -3.70 3.20 -12.84
C TRP A 39 -3.72 4.31 -13.91
N ILE A 40 -2.66 5.12 -14.01
CA ILE A 40 -2.54 6.16 -15.05
C ILE A 40 -2.53 5.52 -16.44
N TRP A 41 -1.78 4.43 -16.61
CA TRP A 41 -1.72 3.70 -17.87
C TRP A 41 -3.10 3.20 -18.31
N ALA A 42 -3.88 2.61 -17.40
CA ALA A 42 -5.24 2.17 -17.68
C ALA A 42 -6.16 3.32 -18.10
N LEU A 43 -6.01 4.50 -17.48
CA LEU A 43 -6.77 5.70 -17.86
C LEU A 43 -6.43 6.14 -19.28
N VAL A 44 -5.13 6.17 -19.61
CA VAL A 44 -4.65 6.52 -20.96
C VAL A 44 -5.13 5.50 -21.99
N ASP A 45 -5.08 4.21 -21.67
CA ASP A 45 -5.58 3.14 -22.54
C ASP A 45 -7.07 3.31 -22.82
N ALA A 46 -7.89 3.49 -21.78
CA ALA A 46 -9.34 3.71 -21.94
C ALA A 46 -9.66 4.93 -22.83
N ILE A 47 -8.93 6.04 -22.66
CA ILE A 47 -9.13 7.26 -23.46
C ILE A 47 -8.72 7.05 -24.92
N ARG A 48 -7.59 6.36 -25.15
CA ARG A 48 -7.02 6.17 -26.49
C ARG A 48 -7.62 4.98 -27.23
N ASN A 49 -8.39 4.12 -26.57
CA ASN A 49 -8.92 2.92 -27.18
C ASN A 49 -9.99 3.26 -28.24
N PRO A 50 -9.73 2.98 -29.53
CA PRO A 50 -10.67 3.28 -30.61
C PRO A 50 -11.82 2.26 -30.68
N ARG A 51 -11.73 1.13 -29.96
CA ARG A 51 -12.76 0.08 -29.93
C ARG A 51 -13.93 0.42 -29.00
N LEU A 52 -13.75 1.41 -28.11
CA LEU A 52 -14.78 1.85 -27.18
C LEU A 52 -15.65 2.91 -27.86
N SER A 53 -16.97 2.74 -27.80
CA SER A 53 -17.89 3.82 -28.13
C SER A 53 -17.75 4.98 -27.13
N ASP A 54 -18.20 6.18 -27.49
CA ASP A 54 -18.06 7.37 -26.63
C ASP A 54 -18.64 7.15 -25.23
N ASN A 55 -19.83 6.53 -25.14
CA ASN A 55 -20.43 6.18 -23.85
C ASN A 55 -19.61 5.14 -23.07
N GLN A 56 -19.11 4.10 -23.73
CA GLN A 56 -18.29 3.08 -23.07
C GLN A 56 -16.97 3.66 -22.56
N ARG A 57 -16.35 4.56 -23.32
CA ARG A 57 -15.13 5.27 -22.91
C ARG A 57 -15.35 6.07 -21.63
N ILE A 58 -16.44 6.85 -21.56
CA ILE A 58 -16.78 7.63 -20.37
C ILE A 58 -17.01 6.70 -19.16
N ILE A 59 -17.75 5.61 -19.34
CA ILE A 59 -17.98 4.63 -18.27
C ILE A 59 -16.65 4.05 -17.76
N TRP A 60 -15.77 3.60 -18.66
CA TRP A 60 -14.47 3.04 -18.27
C TRP A 60 -13.57 4.04 -17.54
N VAL A 61 -13.52 5.29 -18.01
CA VAL A 61 -12.79 6.37 -17.31
C VAL A 61 -13.33 6.59 -15.90
N VAL A 62 -14.65 6.65 -15.74
CA VAL A 62 -15.31 6.80 -14.42
C VAL A 62 -15.02 5.60 -13.52
N VAL A 63 -15.12 4.37 -14.04
CA VAL A 63 -14.82 3.15 -13.28
C VAL A 63 -13.37 3.15 -12.80
N ILE A 64 -12.40 3.47 -13.68
CA ILE A 64 -10.97 3.53 -13.32
C ILE A 64 -10.74 4.59 -12.23
N LEU A 65 -11.37 5.76 -12.33
CA LEU A 65 -11.34 6.80 -11.29
C LEU A 65 -11.92 6.32 -9.95
N VAL A 66 -13.11 5.69 -9.96
CA VAL A 66 -13.77 5.19 -8.76
C VAL A 66 -13.02 4.01 -8.14
N THR A 67 -12.28 3.23 -8.91
CA THR A 67 -11.47 2.10 -8.40
C THR A 67 -10.43 2.55 -7.38
N HIS A 68 -9.90 3.77 -7.51
CA HIS A 68 -8.99 4.35 -6.50
C HIS A 68 -9.71 4.67 -5.18
N ILE A 69 -10.98 5.10 -5.26
CA ILE A 69 -11.84 5.40 -4.11
C ILE A 69 -12.35 4.11 -3.46
N LEU A 70 -12.60 3.06 -4.24
CA LEU A 70 -13.04 1.74 -3.75
C LEU A 70 -12.06 1.14 -2.74
N GLY A 71 -10.75 1.32 -2.91
CA GLY A 71 -9.76 0.90 -1.92
C GLY A 71 -9.98 1.55 -0.54
N ALA A 72 -10.28 2.85 -0.52
CA ALA A 72 -10.58 3.58 0.71
C ALA A 72 -11.94 3.20 1.30
N ILE A 73 -12.95 2.96 0.47
CA ILE A 73 -14.28 2.49 0.89
C ILE A 73 -14.17 1.09 1.51
N ILE A 74 -13.41 0.18 0.91
CA ILE A 74 -13.18 -1.16 1.46
C ILE A 74 -12.45 -1.07 2.80
N TYR A 75 -11.44 -0.21 2.95
CA TYR A 75 -10.78 0.02 4.24
C TYR A 75 -11.78 0.51 5.31
N LEU A 76 -12.63 1.49 4.97
CA LEU A 76 -13.64 2.03 5.88
C LEU A 76 -14.73 1.00 6.23
N ALA A 77 -15.16 0.19 5.25
CA ALA A 77 -16.15 -0.86 5.45
C ALA A 77 -15.58 -2.02 6.28
N ALA A 78 -14.35 -2.45 5.99
CA ALA A 78 -13.65 -3.51 6.72
C ALA A 78 -13.29 -3.11 8.15
N GLY A 79 -13.02 -1.82 8.41
CA GLY A 79 -12.74 -1.30 9.75
C GLY A 79 -13.97 -1.19 10.66
N ARG A 80 -15.20 -1.22 10.11
CA ARG A 80 -16.43 -0.97 10.89
C ARG A 80 -17.08 -2.23 11.49
N GLN A 81 -16.44 -3.39 11.36
CA GLN A 81 -16.94 -4.68 11.88
C GLN A 81 -16.27 -5.11 13.21
N GLY A 82 -15.39 -4.28 13.78
CA GLY A 82 -14.65 -4.59 15.01
C GLY A 82 -15.26 -4.16 16.34
N ASP A 83 -16.35 -3.37 16.36
CA ASP A 83 -16.85 -2.77 17.61
C ASP A 83 -18.37 -2.93 17.79
N ARG A 84 -18.82 -4.19 17.88
CA ARG A 84 -20.14 -4.52 18.47
C ARG A 84 -20.01 -5.77 19.31
N GLY A 85 -19.43 -5.64 20.51
CA GLY A 85 -19.36 -6.80 21.39
C GLY A 85 -18.71 -6.61 22.75
N ARG A 86 -18.92 -5.49 23.45
CA ARG A 86 -18.70 -5.41 24.91
C ARG A 86 -19.64 -4.39 25.56
N GLY A 87 -20.79 -4.87 25.99
CA GLY A 87 -21.78 -4.14 26.79
C GLY A 87 -22.66 -5.13 27.52
N MET A 88 -22.03 -5.91 28.42
CA MET A 88 -22.69 -6.60 29.53
C MET A 88 -22.26 -5.88 30.81
#